data_AF-A0A2V1HM40-F1
#
_entry.id   AF-A0A2V1HM40-F1
#
_cell.length_a   1.000
_cell.length_b   1.000
_cell.length_c   1.000
_cell.angle_alpha   90.00
_cell.angle_beta   90.00
_cell.angle_gamma   90.00
#
_symmetry.space_group_name_H-M   'P 1'
#
loop_
_entity.id
_entity.type
_entity.pdbx_description
1 polymer ?
#
loop_
_entity_poly.entity_id
_entity_poly.type
_entity_poly.pdbx_seq_one_letter_code
_entity_poly.pdbx_strand_id
1 'polypeptide(L)'
;MPFARADGRRLDRIQLSQRAPGTFQLLEPFTYLEPGRPEAERITVRAHDQSKPAKGANATDLASVPPFLWGLISSHGRHTAPALLHDQLWWESLNPDPVIWIEQRRRADALFRRALREGHTSAVRASLMFGFVSLERYWGPRPWQAILMSTQIGLGIALVYASVLGLFGWWGFAVALVPVLGALAWRRDVEPMFTLTYLGVVLAPFALVAIVGQFLLALLEIAGWFLSGSRGPRPRRGPVGLTRQVKVRARRRVRDRLTSLTRRRSSEEQATKETS
;
A
#
# COMPACT_ATOMS: atom_id res chain seq x y z
N MET A 1 -24.24 3.01 -4.50
CA MET A 1 -22.87 3.20 -3.97
C MET A 1 -22.78 2.38 -2.68
N PRO A 2 -21.81 1.46 -2.53
CA PRO A 2 -21.78 0.47 -1.43
C PRO A 2 -21.38 1.07 -0.07
N PHE A 3 -20.91 2.32 -0.08
CA PHE A 3 -20.54 3.06 1.12
C PHE A 3 -21.70 3.91 1.63
N ALA A 4 -21.95 3.81 2.94
CA ALA A 4 -22.96 4.58 3.65
C ALA A 4 -22.36 5.24 4.90
N ARG A 5 -22.95 6.35 5.33
CA ARG A 5 -22.67 6.93 6.64
C ARG A 5 -23.17 6.00 7.75
N ALA A 6 -22.83 6.33 9.00
CA ALA A 6 -23.31 5.59 10.17
C ALA A 6 -24.84 5.61 10.33
N ASP A 7 -25.52 6.63 9.79
CA ASP A 7 -26.99 6.76 9.77
C ASP A 7 -27.67 6.00 8.61
N GLY A 8 -26.90 5.23 7.83
CA GLY A 8 -27.40 4.46 6.68
C GLY A 8 -27.58 5.28 5.40
N ARG A 9 -27.43 6.61 5.43
CA ARG A 9 -27.50 7.44 4.22
C ARG A 9 -26.28 7.20 3.34
N ARG A 10 -26.41 7.49 2.04
CA ARG A 10 -25.30 7.40 1.09
C ARG A 10 -24.10 8.24 1.57
N LEU A 11 -22.89 7.68 1.47
CA LEU A 11 -21.67 8.42 1.75
C LEU A 11 -21.42 9.48 0.64
N ASP A 12 -21.47 10.74 1.04
CA ASP A 12 -21.32 11.94 0.21
C ASP A 12 -20.04 12.74 0.56
N ARG A 13 -19.57 12.64 1.80
CA ARG A 13 -18.34 13.29 2.29
C ARG A 13 -17.57 12.37 3.23
N ILE A 14 -16.25 12.56 3.27
CA ILE A 14 -15.35 11.92 4.23
C ILE A 14 -14.54 13.03 4.89
N GLN A 15 -14.61 13.10 6.22
CA GLN A 15 -13.91 14.11 6.98
C GLN A 15 -12.58 13.56 7.50
N LEU A 16 -11.48 14.20 7.08
CA LEU A 16 -10.12 13.81 7.46
C LEU A 16 -9.43 15.01 8.13
N SER A 17 -8.88 14.78 9.32
CA SER A 17 -7.90 15.71 9.91
C SER A 17 -6.51 15.33 9.43
N GLN A 18 -5.83 16.24 8.74
CA GLN A 18 -4.40 16.11 8.51
C GLN A 18 -3.63 16.42 9.79
N ARG A 19 -2.75 15.50 10.21
CA ARG A 19 -1.95 15.62 11.44
C ARG A 19 -0.46 15.79 11.15
N ALA A 20 -0.01 15.30 10.00
CA ALA A 20 1.35 15.48 9.48
C ALA A 20 1.32 15.36 7.95
N PRO A 21 2.43 15.69 7.25
CA PRO A 21 2.53 15.45 5.81
C PRO A 21 2.25 13.98 5.46
N GLY A 22 1.19 13.71 4.70
CA GLY A 22 0.78 12.36 4.30
C GLY A 22 0.21 11.49 5.44
N THR A 23 -0.20 12.08 6.56
CA THR A 23 -0.83 11.34 7.68
C THR A 23 -2.11 12.00 8.11
N PHE A 24 -3.20 11.23 8.06
CA PHE A 24 -4.56 11.71 8.33
C PHE A 24 -5.25 10.87 9.41
N GLN A 25 -6.30 11.44 9.97
CA GLN A 25 -7.25 10.78 10.87
C GLN A 25 -8.68 10.99 10.33
N LEU A 26 -9.37 9.89 10.05
CA LEU A 26 -10.82 9.85 9.84
C LEU A 26 -11.57 10.34 11.08
N LEU A 27 -12.44 11.34 10.91
CA LEU A 27 -13.19 11.97 12.00
C LEU A 27 -14.55 11.33 12.25
N GLU A 28 -15.21 10.86 11.19
CA GLU A 28 -16.54 10.25 11.26
C GLU A 28 -16.48 8.81 10.73
N PRO A 29 -17.11 7.83 11.41
CA PRO A 29 -17.16 6.48 10.91
C PRO A 29 -18.08 6.40 9.69
N PHE A 30 -17.81 5.43 8.82
CA PHE A 30 -18.70 5.07 7.73
C PHE A 30 -18.74 3.55 7.59
N THR A 31 -19.68 3.06 6.80
CA THR A 31 -19.88 1.63 6.59
C THR A 31 -19.74 1.26 5.13
N TYR A 32 -19.37 0.00 4.90
CA TYR A 32 -19.28 -0.62 3.60
C TYR A 32 -20.07 -1.92 3.62
N LEU A 33 -20.96 -2.08 2.66
CA LEU A 33 -21.64 -3.35 2.40
C LEU A 33 -21.26 -3.81 0.99
N GLU A 34 -20.69 -5.00 0.90
CA GLU A 34 -20.42 -5.63 -0.39
C GLU A 34 -21.76 -5.93 -1.10
N PRO A 35 -21.95 -5.52 -2.36
CA PRO A 35 -23.15 -5.81 -3.14
C PRO A 35 -23.46 -7.31 -3.16
N GLY A 36 -24.71 -7.65 -2.82
CA GLY A 36 -25.17 -9.04 -2.76
C GLY A 36 -24.84 -9.78 -1.46
N ARG A 37 -24.13 -9.15 -0.51
CA ARG A 37 -23.99 -9.69 0.85
C ARG A 37 -25.17 -9.31 1.75
N PRO A 38 -25.48 -10.14 2.76
CA PRO A 38 -26.45 -9.79 3.80
C PRO A 38 -26.03 -8.55 4.58
N GLU A 39 -27.00 -7.75 5.03
CA GLU A 39 -26.78 -6.54 5.84
C GLU A 39 -25.95 -6.81 7.11
N ALA A 40 -26.06 -8.02 7.68
CA ALA A 40 -25.29 -8.46 8.84
C ALA A 40 -23.77 -8.52 8.60
N GLU A 41 -23.31 -8.59 7.34
CA GLU A 41 -21.89 -8.59 6.98
C GLU A 41 -21.34 -7.17 6.74
N ARG A 42 -22.12 -6.11 7.05
CA ARG A 42 -21.69 -4.72 6.90
C ARG A 42 -20.44 -4.44 7.73
N ILE A 43 -19.41 -3.93 7.06
CA ILE A 43 -18.13 -3.58 7.68
C ILE A 43 -18.17 -2.12 8.08
N THR A 44 -17.88 -1.84 9.35
CA THR A 44 -17.76 -0.47 9.85
C THR A 44 -16.30 -0.03 9.84
N VAL A 45 -16.02 1.04 9.08
CA VAL A 45 -14.75 1.76 9.13
C VAL A 45 -14.81 2.78 10.26
N ARG A 46 -13.99 2.56 11.28
CA ARG A 46 -14.05 3.29 12.55
C ARG A 46 -13.39 4.66 12.40
N ALA A 47 -13.98 5.67 13.04
CA ALA A 47 -13.30 6.94 13.25
C ALA A 47 -12.04 6.73 14.11
N HIS A 48 -11.03 7.56 13.86
CA HIS A 48 -9.82 7.58 14.67
C HIS A 48 -10.05 8.44 15.92
N ASP A 49 -9.33 8.12 16.99
CA ASP A 49 -9.35 8.88 18.23
C ASP A 49 -8.48 10.13 18.10
N GLN A 50 -9.13 11.29 18.06
CA GLN A 50 -8.47 12.59 17.89
C GLN A 50 -7.65 13.03 19.11
N SER A 51 -7.91 12.47 20.29
CA SER A 51 -7.13 12.76 21.50
C SER A 51 -5.76 12.06 21.47
N LYS A 52 -5.62 11.03 20.65
CA LYS A 52 -4.40 10.23 20.51
C LYS A 52 -3.57 10.68 19.31
N PRO A 53 -2.23 10.55 19.39
CA PRO A 53 -1.38 10.87 18.25
C PRO A 53 -1.73 10.03 17.03
N ALA A 54 -1.63 10.62 15.83
CA ALA A 54 -1.84 9.93 14.56
C ALA A 54 -0.68 8.96 14.26
N LYS A 55 -0.75 7.77 14.85
CA LYS A 55 0.26 6.71 14.71
C LYS A 55 -0.42 5.34 14.69
N GLY A 56 0.18 4.41 13.94
CA GLY A 56 -0.29 3.02 13.89
C GLY A 56 -1.73 2.93 13.37
N ALA A 57 -2.55 2.11 14.04
CA ALA A 57 -3.99 1.97 13.73
C ALA A 57 -4.81 3.24 13.98
N ASN A 58 -4.23 4.25 14.63
CA ASN A 58 -4.88 5.54 14.85
C ASN A 58 -4.55 6.58 13.75
N ALA A 59 -4.12 6.12 12.58
CA ALA A 59 -3.77 6.95 11.44
C ALA A 59 -3.92 6.19 10.12
N THR A 60 -4.13 6.96 9.06
CA THR A 60 -4.22 6.49 7.68
C THR A 60 -3.33 7.35 6.80
N ASP A 61 -2.71 6.73 5.79
CA ASP A 61 -1.98 7.41 4.73
C ASP A 61 -2.70 7.32 3.38
N LEU A 62 -4.00 6.99 3.43
CA LEU A 62 -4.89 6.82 2.28
C LEU A 62 -4.33 5.81 1.26
N ALA A 63 -3.94 4.64 1.76
CA ALA A 63 -3.32 3.56 0.99
C ALA A 63 -2.10 4.05 0.18
N SER A 64 -1.02 4.39 0.91
CA SER A 64 0.34 4.73 0.43
C SER A 64 0.55 4.71 -1.12
N VAL A 65 -0.01 5.67 -1.86
CA VAL A 65 0.28 5.77 -3.31
C VAL A 65 1.76 6.17 -3.46
N PRO A 66 2.54 5.53 -4.34
CA PRO A 66 3.91 5.94 -4.58
C PRO A 66 3.99 7.44 -4.96
N PRO A 67 4.88 8.24 -4.35
CA PRO A 67 4.91 9.70 -4.54
C PRO A 67 5.06 10.15 -6.00
N PHE A 68 5.80 9.40 -6.82
CA PHE A 68 5.95 9.71 -8.25
C PHE A 68 4.64 9.59 -9.03
N LEU A 69 3.61 8.96 -8.47
CA LEU A 69 2.26 8.88 -9.05
C LEU A 69 1.32 9.96 -8.53
N TRP A 70 1.72 10.80 -7.56
CA TRP A 70 0.82 11.83 -6.99
C TRP A 70 0.46 12.95 -7.97
N GLY A 71 1.25 13.15 -9.02
CA GLY A 71 0.89 14.02 -10.14
C GLY A 71 -0.11 13.39 -11.13
N LEU A 72 -0.25 12.05 -11.12
CA LEU A 72 -1.11 11.30 -12.04
C LEU A 72 -2.40 10.80 -11.37
N ILE A 73 -2.36 10.60 -10.07
CA ILE A 73 -3.46 10.13 -9.23
C ILE A 73 -3.66 11.20 -8.15
N SER A 74 -4.80 11.88 -8.18
CA SER A 74 -5.18 12.78 -7.08
C SER A 74 -5.11 12.02 -5.75
N SER A 75 -4.56 12.64 -4.71
CA SER A 75 -4.42 12.02 -3.38
C SER A 75 -5.75 11.69 -2.71
N HIS A 76 -6.85 12.26 -3.21
CA HIS A 76 -8.21 12.03 -2.75
C HIS A 76 -9.18 11.88 -3.93
N GLY A 77 -10.31 11.21 -3.69
CA GLY A 77 -11.39 11.06 -4.66
C GLY A 77 -12.18 9.77 -4.44
N ARG A 78 -12.65 9.17 -5.54
CA ARG A 78 -13.47 7.93 -5.51
C ARG A 78 -12.79 6.72 -4.84
N HIS A 79 -11.47 6.75 -4.69
CA HIS A 79 -10.69 5.68 -4.05
C HIS A 79 -10.45 5.91 -2.55
N THR A 80 -10.80 7.08 -1.99
CA THR A 80 -10.53 7.41 -0.58
C THR A 80 -11.28 6.50 0.39
N ALA A 81 -12.57 6.25 0.18
CA ALA A 81 -13.32 5.32 1.04
C ALA A 81 -12.78 3.88 0.98
N PRO A 82 -12.53 3.30 -0.21
CA PRO A 82 -11.83 2.01 -0.32
C PRO A 82 -10.47 1.98 0.38
N ALA A 83 -9.68 3.05 0.26
CA ALA A 83 -8.35 3.13 0.88
C ALA A 83 -8.45 3.10 2.42
N LEU A 84 -9.39 3.83 3.01
CA LEU A 84 -9.64 3.83 4.45
C LEU A 84 -10.12 2.45 4.95
N LEU A 85 -11.01 1.81 4.19
CA LEU A 85 -11.42 0.43 4.45
C LEU A 85 -10.22 -0.52 4.45
N HIS A 86 -9.36 -0.43 3.43
CA HIS A 86 -8.16 -1.27 3.32
C HIS A 86 -7.17 -1.04 4.46
N ASP A 87 -6.94 0.21 4.86
CA ASP A 87 -6.05 0.54 5.97
C ASP A 87 -6.53 -0.10 7.28
N GLN A 88 -7.82 -0.04 7.59
CA GLN A 88 -8.36 -0.72 8.77
C GLN A 88 -8.18 -2.25 8.66
N LEU A 89 -8.56 -2.85 7.53
CA LEU A 89 -8.42 -4.28 7.30
C LEU A 89 -6.94 -4.74 7.32
N TRP A 90 -6.02 -3.87 6.94
CA TRP A 90 -4.58 -4.12 7.06
C TRP A 90 -4.19 -4.29 8.53
N TRP A 91 -4.67 -3.42 9.41
CA TRP A 91 -4.41 -3.54 10.86
C TRP A 91 -5.08 -4.76 11.47
N GLU A 92 -6.26 -5.14 10.99
CA GLU A 92 -6.98 -6.33 11.45
C GLU A 92 -6.31 -7.63 10.96
N SER A 93 -5.64 -7.60 9.81
CA SER A 93 -4.92 -8.74 9.24
C SER A 93 -3.54 -9.02 9.87
N LEU A 94 -3.13 -8.23 10.87
CA LEU A 94 -1.85 -8.44 11.55
C LEU A 94 -1.86 -9.79 12.29
N ASN A 95 -1.02 -10.72 11.83
CA ASN A 95 -0.85 -12.03 12.46
C ASN A 95 0.64 -12.40 12.63
N PRO A 96 1.03 -13.04 13.76
CA PRO A 96 2.38 -13.60 13.94
C PRO A 96 2.76 -14.62 12.86
N ASP A 97 1.82 -15.45 12.42
CA ASP A 97 2.07 -16.49 11.42
C ASP A 97 2.11 -15.87 10.01
N PRO A 98 3.26 -15.97 9.29
CA PRO A 98 3.40 -15.53 7.91
C PRO A 98 2.31 -16.01 6.96
N VAL A 99 1.87 -17.26 7.09
CA VAL A 99 0.90 -17.90 6.20
C VAL A 99 -0.48 -17.29 6.44
N ILE A 100 -0.88 -17.18 7.71
CA ILE A 100 -2.17 -16.58 8.09
C ILE A 100 -2.19 -15.10 7.73
N TRP A 101 -1.12 -14.36 7.99
CA TRP A 101 -0.97 -12.96 7.57
C TRP A 101 -1.22 -12.80 6.07
N ILE A 102 -0.53 -13.59 5.24
CA ILE A 102 -0.62 -13.46 3.78
C ILE A 102 -2.05 -13.79 3.32
N GLU A 103 -2.69 -14.80 3.90
CA GLU A 103 -4.05 -15.17 3.50
C GLU A 103 -5.09 -14.13 3.94
N GLN A 104 -5.00 -13.59 5.16
CA GLN A 104 -5.88 -12.51 5.64
C GLN A 104 -5.70 -11.24 4.80
N ARG A 105 -4.44 -10.85 4.53
CA ARG A 105 -4.13 -9.71 3.67
C ARG A 105 -4.64 -9.93 2.24
N ARG A 106 -4.56 -11.15 1.69
CA ARG A 106 -5.11 -11.46 0.37
C ARG A 106 -6.62 -11.24 0.30
N ARG A 107 -7.35 -11.61 1.35
CA ARG A 107 -8.80 -11.34 1.47
C ARG A 107 -9.08 -9.84 1.55
N ALA A 108 -8.30 -9.11 2.36
CA ALA A 108 -8.40 -7.65 2.45
C ALA A 108 -8.11 -6.95 1.12
N ASP A 109 -7.06 -7.36 0.40
CA ASP A 109 -6.69 -6.81 -0.91
C ASP A 109 -7.77 -7.10 -1.97
N ALA A 110 -8.39 -8.29 -1.94
CA ALA A 110 -9.49 -8.66 -2.82
C ALA A 110 -10.74 -7.81 -2.55
N LEU A 111 -11.11 -7.62 -1.27
CA LEU A 111 -12.23 -6.76 -0.88
C LEU A 111 -11.98 -5.31 -1.28
N PHE A 112 -10.77 -4.81 -1.06
CA PHE A 112 -10.36 -3.47 -1.49
C PHE A 112 -10.52 -3.27 -2.99
N ARG A 113 -10.13 -4.25 -3.81
CA ARG A 113 -10.30 -4.18 -5.25
C ARG A 113 -11.77 -4.12 -5.68
N ARG A 114 -12.63 -4.91 -5.03
CA ARG A 114 -14.09 -4.87 -5.27
C ARG A 114 -14.64 -3.50 -4.91
N ALA A 115 -14.31 -3.01 -3.72
CA ALA A 115 -14.70 -1.70 -3.23
C ALA A 115 -14.23 -0.55 -4.16
N LEU A 116 -13.04 -0.64 -4.75
CA LEU A 116 -12.55 0.32 -5.74
C LEU A 116 -13.43 0.34 -7.00
N ARG A 117 -13.78 -0.83 -7.54
CA ARG A 117 -14.62 -0.97 -8.74
C ARG A 117 -16.03 -0.44 -8.49
N GLU A 118 -16.62 -0.82 -7.37
CA GLU A 118 -17.98 -0.41 -6.98
C GLU A 118 -18.05 1.07 -6.54
N GLY A 119 -16.94 1.62 -6.05
CA GLY A 119 -16.76 3.04 -5.81
C GLY A 119 -16.58 3.87 -7.09
N HIS A 120 -16.68 3.25 -8.27
CA HIS A 120 -16.46 3.87 -9.58
C HIS A 120 -15.06 4.50 -9.74
N THR A 121 -14.05 3.89 -9.12
CA THR A 121 -12.65 4.22 -9.44
C THR A 121 -12.32 3.68 -10.83
N SER A 122 -11.60 4.45 -11.64
CA SER A 122 -11.17 4.03 -12.98
C SER A 122 -10.44 2.68 -12.92
N ALA A 123 -10.68 1.79 -13.89
CA ALA A 123 -10.10 0.45 -13.92
C ALA A 123 -8.56 0.47 -13.81
N VAL A 124 -7.89 1.37 -14.51
CA VAL A 124 -6.42 1.52 -14.45
C VAL A 124 -5.95 1.82 -13.03
N ARG A 125 -6.53 2.84 -12.38
CA ARG A 125 -6.18 3.22 -11.00
C ARG A 125 -6.48 2.08 -10.01
N ALA A 126 -7.62 1.42 -10.14
CA ALA A 126 -7.97 0.30 -9.29
C ALA A 126 -6.98 -0.87 -9.42
N SER A 127 -6.57 -1.18 -10.65
CA SER A 127 -5.56 -2.21 -10.95
C SER A 127 -4.16 -1.84 -10.42
N LEU A 128 -3.73 -0.59 -10.56
CA LEU A 128 -2.47 -0.11 -9.98
C LEU A 128 -2.47 -0.23 -8.46
N MET A 129 -3.48 0.33 -7.80
CA MET A 129 -3.58 0.29 -6.34
C MET A 129 -3.61 -1.16 -5.85
N PHE A 130 -4.42 -2.02 -6.47
CA PHE A 130 -4.46 -3.46 -6.17
C PHE A 130 -3.09 -4.14 -6.34
N GLY A 131 -2.40 -3.87 -7.44
CA GLY A 131 -1.07 -4.41 -7.71
C GLY A 131 -0.07 -4.06 -6.60
N PHE A 132 0.00 -2.78 -6.24
CA PHE A 132 0.92 -2.30 -5.20
C PHE A 132 0.59 -2.86 -3.80
N VAL A 133 -0.67 -2.88 -3.37
CA VAL A 133 -1.02 -3.43 -2.04
C VAL A 133 -0.81 -4.95 -1.97
N SER A 134 -0.99 -5.65 -3.10
CA SER A 134 -0.70 -7.09 -3.22
C SER A 134 0.79 -7.39 -3.07
N LEU A 135 1.65 -6.54 -3.64
CA LEU A 135 3.09 -6.60 -3.40
C LEU A 135 3.44 -6.19 -1.95
N GLU A 136 2.75 -5.18 -1.41
CA GLU A 136 3.02 -4.65 -0.07
C GLU A 136 2.88 -5.72 1.03
N ARG A 137 1.93 -6.62 0.82
CA ARG A 137 1.62 -7.75 1.71
C ARG A 137 2.85 -8.57 2.08
N TYR A 138 3.81 -8.73 1.18
CA TYR A 138 5.00 -9.56 1.37
C TYR A 138 6.11 -8.87 2.18
N TRP A 139 6.17 -7.53 2.22
CA TRP A 139 7.24 -6.80 2.92
C TRP A 139 7.26 -7.03 4.45
N GLY A 140 6.16 -7.51 5.03
CA GLY A 140 6.10 -7.83 6.45
C GLY A 140 6.73 -9.19 6.75
N PRO A 141 6.05 -10.29 6.39
CA PRO A 141 6.47 -11.64 6.76
C PRO A 141 7.56 -12.25 5.86
N ARG A 142 7.70 -11.81 4.60
CA ARG A 142 8.60 -12.42 3.60
C ARG A 142 9.24 -11.34 2.70
N PRO A 143 10.10 -10.47 3.24
CA PRO A 143 10.67 -9.35 2.48
C PRO A 143 11.51 -9.80 1.28
N TRP A 144 12.19 -10.95 1.35
CA TRP A 144 12.92 -11.51 0.20
C TRP A 144 11.99 -11.80 -0.98
N GLN A 145 10.77 -12.29 -0.71
CA GLN A 145 9.78 -12.58 -1.73
C GLN A 145 9.30 -11.28 -2.39
N ALA A 146 9.07 -10.23 -1.58
CA ALA A 146 8.72 -8.91 -2.10
C ALA A 146 9.84 -8.33 -2.99
N ILE A 147 11.10 -8.53 -2.62
CA ILE A 147 12.27 -8.12 -3.42
C ILE A 147 12.29 -8.88 -4.74
N LEU A 148 12.19 -10.22 -4.72
CA LEU A 148 12.18 -11.03 -5.95
C LEU A 148 11.04 -10.63 -6.90
N MET A 149 9.83 -10.45 -6.37
CA MET A 149 8.68 -9.98 -7.15
C MET A 149 8.94 -8.59 -7.76
N SER A 150 9.48 -7.65 -6.97
CA SER A 150 9.82 -6.31 -7.45
C SER A 150 10.90 -6.34 -8.53
N THR A 151 11.93 -7.16 -8.35
CA THR A 151 13.01 -7.35 -9.33
C THR A 151 12.48 -7.95 -10.62
N GLN A 152 11.62 -8.97 -10.55
CA GLN A 152 11.00 -9.55 -11.73
C GLN A 152 10.14 -8.54 -12.49
N ILE A 153 9.34 -7.72 -11.79
CA ILE A 153 8.56 -6.64 -12.42
C ILE A 153 9.49 -5.65 -13.13
N GLY A 154 10.57 -5.20 -12.47
CA GLY A 154 11.54 -4.27 -13.03
C GLY A 154 12.26 -4.84 -14.26
N LEU A 155 12.74 -6.09 -14.18
CA LEU A 155 13.36 -6.80 -15.30
C LEU A 155 12.36 -7.01 -16.44
N GLY A 156 11.10 -7.34 -16.12
CA GLY A 156 10.06 -7.51 -17.13
C GLY A 156 9.77 -6.22 -17.89
N ILE A 157 9.69 -5.09 -17.20
CA ILE A 157 9.55 -3.76 -17.83
C ILE A 157 10.75 -3.48 -18.75
N ALA A 158 11.98 -3.67 -18.25
CA ALA A 158 13.19 -3.45 -19.03
C ALA A 158 13.26 -4.35 -20.27
N LEU A 159 12.85 -5.62 -20.14
CA LEU A 159 12.84 -6.59 -21.23
C LEU A 159 11.84 -6.20 -22.32
N VAL A 160 10.64 -5.73 -21.95
CA VAL A 160 9.66 -5.22 -22.93
C VAL A 160 10.22 -3.99 -23.66
N TYR A 161 10.87 -3.08 -22.96
CA TYR A 161 11.55 -1.93 -23.61
C TYR A 161 12.65 -2.38 -24.57
N ALA A 162 13.51 -3.31 -24.17
CA ALA A 162 14.55 -3.88 -25.02
C ALA A 162 13.96 -4.54 -26.28
N SER A 163 12.84 -5.26 -26.15
CA SER A 163 12.10 -5.81 -27.28
C SER A 163 11.57 -4.74 -28.23
N VAL A 164 10.95 -3.68 -27.71
CA VAL A 164 10.41 -2.58 -28.52
C VAL A 164 11.53 -1.81 -29.24
N LEU A 165 12.70 -1.67 -28.60
CA LEU A 165 13.89 -1.07 -29.20
C LEU A 165 14.59 -1.98 -30.23
N GLY A 166 14.05 -3.18 -30.50
CA GLY A 166 14.56 -4.08 -31.52
C GLY A 166 15.84 -4.83 -31.14
N LEU A 167 16.24 -4.83 -29.85
CA LEU A 167 17.47 -5.48 -29.40
C LEU A 167 17.47 -7.01 -29.61
N PHE A 168 16.30 -7.61 -29.84
CA PHE A 168 16.12 -9.05 -30.10
C PHE A 168 15.66 -9.37 -31.53
N GLY A 169 15.64 -8.39 -32.44
CA GLY A 169 15.13 -8.56 -33.80
C GLY A 169 13.68 -9.06 -33.82
N TRP A 170 13.36 -10.00 -34.72
CA TRP A 170 12.00 -10.52 -34.89
C TRP A 170 11.49 -11.35 -33.68
N TRP A 171 12.37 -11.85 -32.82
CA TRP A 171 12.00 -12.53 -31.57
C TRP A 171 11.50 -11.58 -30.48
N GLY A 172 11.57 -10.26 -30.68
CA GLY A 172 11.17 -9.25 -29.70
C GLY A 172 9.77 -9.50 -29.11
N PHE A 173 8.81 -9.94 -29.92
CA PHE A 173 7.45 -10.27 -29.47
C PHE A 173 7.44 -11.45 -28.50
N ALA A 174 8.15 -12.54 -28.80
CA ALA A 174 8.23 -13.71 -27.92
C ALA A 174 8.93 -13.33 -26.60
N VAL A 175 10.01 -12.55 -26.67
CA VAL A 175 10.75 -12.06 -25.51
C VAL A 175 9.88 -11.14 -24.64
N ALA A 176 9.02 -10.30 -25.24
CA ALA A 176 8.09 -9.44 -24.52
C ALA A 176 6.98 -10.21 -23.75
N LEU A 177 6.78 -11.49 -24.05
CA LEU A 177 5.85 -12.38 -23.33
C LEU A 177 6.51 -13.14 -22.17
N VAL A 178 7.85 -13.17 -22.08
CA VAL A 178 8.58 -13.83 -20.99
C VAL A 178 8.11 -13.36 -19.60
N PRO A 179 7.82 -12.06 -19.35
CA PRO A 179 7.31 -11.63 -18.05
C PRO A 179 5.95 -12.24 -17.68
N VAL A 180 5.10 -12.56 -18.67
CA VAL A 180 3.82 -13.28 -18.45
C VAL A 180 4.10 -14.68 -17.93
N LEU A 181 5.00 -15.41 -18.60
CA LEU A 181 5.39 -16.76 -18.21
C LEU A 181 6.04 -16.76 -16.82
N GLY A 182 6.90 -15.80 -16.55
CA GLY A 182 7.48 -15.59 -15.22
C GLY A 182 6.42 -15.29 -14.16
N ALA A 183 5.32 -14.60 -14.51
CA ALA A 183 4.23 -14.32 -13.57
C ALA A 183 3.53 -15.60 -13.10
N LEU A 184 3.44 -16.64 -13.96
CA LEU A 184 2.83 -17.94 -13.65
C LEU A 184 3.48 -18.65 -12.46
N ALA A 185 4.79 -18.43 -12.23
CA ALA A 185 5.50 -18.97 -11.07
C ALA A 185 4.89 -18.51 -9.72
N TRP A 186 4.19 -17.36 -9.71
CA TRP A 186 3.58 -16.79 -8.51
C TRP A 186 2.15 -17.28 -8.24
N ARG A 187 1.61 -18.17 -9.09
CA ARG A 187 0.30 -18.85 -8.93
C ARG A 187 -0.85 -17.90 -8.56
N ARG A 188 -1.16 -17.77 -7.26
CA ARG A 188 -2.25 -16.93 -6.74
C ARG A 188 -1.99 -15.43 -6.92
N ASP A 189 -0.76 -15.05 -7.24
CA ASP A 189 -0.32 -13.67 -7.41
C ASP A 189 0.12 -13.35 -8.85
N VAL A 190 -0.32 -14.14 -9.83
CA VAL A 190 -0.11 -13.88 -11.26
C VAL A 190 -0.65 -12.51 -11.67
N GLU A 191 -1.86 -12.20 -11.23
CA GLU A 191 -2.55 -10.98 -11.64
C GLU A 191 -1.83 -9.68 -11.24
N PRO A 192 -1.42 -9.46 -9.97
CA PRO A 192 -0.67 -8.26 -9.62
C PRO A 192 0.69 -8.20 -10.33
N MET A 193 1.37 -9.34 -10.55
CA MET A 193 2.64 -9.38 -11.29
C MET A 193 2.47 -8.94 -12.75
N PHE A 194 1.49 -9.50 -13.45
CA PHE A 194 1.14 -9.11 -14.81
C PHE A 194 0.74 -7.63 -14.88
N THR A 195 -0.18 -7.22 -14.02
CA THR A 195 -0.73 -5.86 -13.98
C THR A 195 0.37 -4.82 -13.78
N LEU A 196 1.22 -5.00 -12.77
CA LEU A 196 2.29 -4.05 -12.48
C LEU A 196 3.37 -4.02 -13.57
N THR A 197 3.64 -5.14 -14.22
CA THR A 197 4.63 -5.18 -15.32
C THR A 197 4.13 -4.36 -16.51
N TYR A 198 2.93 -4.65 -17.04
CA TYR A 198 2.46 -4.01 -18.27
C TYR A 198 1.94 -2.58 -18.06
N LEU A 199 1.27 -2.30 -16.94
CA LEU A 199 1.01 -0.91 -16.58
C LEU A 199 2.31 -0.17 -16.27
N GLY A 200 3.29 -0.85 -15.70
CA GLY A 200 4.64 -0.32 -15.49
C GLY A 200 5.31 0.08 -16.78
N VAL A 201 5.21 -0.72 -17.85
CA VAL A 201 5.74 -0.36 -19.18
C VAL A 201 5.14 0.97 -19.65
N VAL A 202 3.82 1.13 -19.60
CA VAL A 202 3.14 2.36 -20.04
C VAL A 202 3.48 3.55 -19.15
N LEU A 203 3.59 3.34 -17.83
CA LEU A 203 3.77 4.43 -16.86
C LEU A 203 5.23 4.80 -16.59
N ALA A 204 6.17 3.91 -16.90
CA ALA A 204 7.61 4.11 -16.69
C ALA A 204 8.14 5.44 -17.26
N PRO A 205 7.83 5.88 -18.49
CA PRO A 205 8.38 7.12 -19.03
C PRO A 205 7.84 8.34 -18.28
N PHE A 206 6.56 8.34 -17.92
CA PHE A 206 5.96 9.38 -17.09
C PHE A 206 6.55 9.41 -15.69
N ALA A 207 6.74 8.24 -15.08
CA ALA A 207 7.40 8.12 -13.79
C ALA A 207 8.85 8.62 -13.86
N LEU A 208 9.59 8.31 -14.92
CA LEU A 208 10.96 8.78 -15.13
C LEU A 208 11.01 10.31 -15.23
N VAL A 209 10.16 10.92 -16.07
CA VAL A 209 10.05 12.38 -16.18
C VAL A 209 9.68 13.02 -14.84
N ALA A 210 8.70 12.45 -14.13
CA ALA A 210 8.28 12.95 -12.82
C ALA A 210 9.42 12.86 -11.78
N ILE A 211 10.15 11.74 -11.76
CA ILE A 211 11.30 11.54 -10.87
C ILE A 211 12.39 12.56 -11.18
N VAL A 212 12.76 12.72 -12.45
CA VAL A 212 13.77 13.71 -12.89
C VAL A 212 13.34 15.13 -12.50
N GLY A 213 12.09 15.52 -12.79
CA GLY A 213 11.55 16.81 -12.39
C GLY A 213 11.60 17.04 -10.87
N GLN A 214 11.24 16.02 -10.08
CA GLN A 214 11.33 16.08 -8.61
C GLN A 214 12.77 16.26 -8.12
N PHE A 215 13.75 15.60 -8.75
CA PHE A 215 15.16 15.78 -8.43
C PHE A 215 15.65 17.19 -8.77
N LEU A 216 15.29 17.72 -9.94
CA LEU A 216 15.63 19.08 -10.36
C LEU A 216 15.05 20.12 -9.41
N LEU A 217 13.76 20.01 -9.06
CA LEU A 217 13.12 20.91 -8.10
C LEU A 217 13.82 20.84 -6.73
N ALA A 218 14.10 19.64 -6.22
CA ALA A 218 14.80 19.48 -4.95
C ALA A 218 16.20 20.12 -4.97
N LEU A 219 16.92 20.07 -6.10
CA LEU A 219 18.21 20.74 -6.25
C LEU A 219 18.06 22.27 -6.21
N LEU A 220 17.04 22.81 -6.88
CA LEU A 220 16.74 24.25 -6.85
C LEU A 220 16.34 24.72 -5.45
N GLU A 221 15.52 23.95 -4.74
CA GLU A 221 15.16 24.24 -3.34
C GLU A 221 16.38 24.24 -2.42
N ILE A 222 17.26 23.25 -2.57
CA ILE A 222 18.51 23.18 -1.80
C ILE A 222 19.39 24.39 -2.12
N ALA A 223 19.58 24.72 -3.41
CA ALA A 223 20.37 25.87 -3.82
C ALA A 223 19.77 27.18 -3.28
N GLY A 224 18.47 27.38 -3.40
CA GLY A 224 17.76 28.55 -2.87
C GLY A 224 17.86 28.66 -1.35
N TRP A 225 17.74 27.54 -0.63
CA TRP A 225 17.95 27.51 0.82
C TRP A 225 19.38 27.93 1.21
N PHE A 226 20.40 27.41 0.50
CA PHE A 226 21.80 27.81 0.71
C PHE A 226 22.03 29.30 0.40
N LEU A 227 21.52 29.79 -0.73
CA LEU A 227 21.73 31.18 -1.17
C LEU A 227 20.98 32.21 -0.32
N SER A 228 19.79 31.86 0.20
CA SER A 228 18.98 32.76 1.02
C SER A 228 19.47 32.88 2.48
N GLY A 229 20.46 32.07 2.90
CA GLY A 229 20.92 32.04 4.30
C GLY A 229 19.80 31.72 5.29
N SER A 230 18.72 31.07 4.84
CA SER A 230 17.52 30.92 5.64
C SER A 230 17.76 29.96 6.81
N ARG A 231 17.49 30.43 8.04
CA ARG A 231 17.66 29.65 9.29
C ARG A 231 16.61 28.55 9.49
N GLY A 232 15.72 28.36 8.52
CA GLY A 232 14.66 27.36 8.55
C GLY A 232 15.19 25.92 8.35
N PRO A 233 14.36 24.90 8.65
CA PRO A 233 14.73 23.52 8.42
C PRO A 233 15.01 23.28 6.93
N ARG A 234 16.13 22.58 6.64
CA ARG A 234 16.55 22.24 5.29
C ARG A 234 15.37 21.63 4.51
N PRO A 235 15.11 22.06 3.25
CA PRO A 235 14.05 21.48 2.44
C PRO A 235 14.26 19.97 2.37
N ARG A 236 13.24 19.25 2.86
CA ARG A 236 13.20 17.80 2.71
C ARG A 236 12.55 17.54 1.36
N ARG A 237 13.19 16.70 0.53
CA ARG A 237 12.50 16.04 -0.60
C ARG A 237 11.13 15.63 -0.07
N GLY A 238 10.08 15.94 -0.84
CA GLY A 238 8.68 15.81 -0.44
C GLY A 238 8.30 14.47 0.22
N PRO A 239 7.02 14.20 0.48
CA PRO A 239 6.52 13.20 1.45
C PRO A 239 7.00 11.73 1.36
N VAL A 240 7.86 11.39 0.39
CA VAL A 240 8.66 10.18 0.21
C VAL A 240 9.35 9.65 1.49
N GLY A 241 9.68 10.50 2.47
CA GLY A 241 10.52 10.10 3.61
C GLY A 241 9.82 9.56 4.87
N LEU A 242 8.55 9.90 5.13
CA LEU A 242 7.99 9.80 6.49
C LEU A 242 6.99 8.66 6.71
N THR A 243 6.16 8.29 5.72
CA THR A 243 5.09 7.28 5.91
C THR A 243 5.64 5.85 6.08
N ARG A 244 6.72 5.49 5.38
CA ARG A 244 7.31 4.14 5.45
C ARG A 244 7.87 3.80 6.85
N GLN A 245 8.32 4.80 7.62
CA GLN A 245 8.87 4.55 8.97
C GLN A 245 7.80 4.12 9.99
N VAL A 246 6.54 4.53 9.82
CA VAL A 246 5.47 4.23 10.79
C VAL A 246 5.03 2.77 10.68
N LYS A 247 4.77 2.27 9.46
CA LYS A 247 4.43 0.86 9.21
C LYS A 247 5.58 -0.08 9.62
N VAL A 248 6.84 0.29 9.35
CA VAL A 248 8.02 -0.49 9.74
C VAL A 248 8.19 -0.57 11.27
N ARG A 249 7.96 0.53 12.01
CA ARG A 249 8.03 0.53 13.48
C ARG A 249 6.89 -0.24 14.13
N ALA A 250 5.67 -0.19 13.57
CA ALA A 250 4.56 -0.98 14.06
C ALA A 250 4.80 -2.49 13.89
N ARG A 251 5.35 -2.90 12.73
CA ARG A 251 5.80 -4.28 12.48
C ARG A 251 6.83 -4.76 13.50
N ARG A 252 7.82 -3.91 13.86
CA ARG A 252 8.77 -4.22 14.93
C ARG A 252 8.07 -4.42 16.28
N ARG A 253 7.18 -3.50 16.70
CA ARG A 253 6.50 -3.62 18.00
C ARG A 253 5.61 -4.85 18.13
N VAL A 254 4.92 -5.24 17.06
CA VAL A 254 4.11 -6.47 17.06
C VAL A 254 5.03 -7.68 17.22
N ARG A 255 6.13 -7.74 16.46
CA ARG A 255 7.15 -8.79 16.61
C ARG A 255 7.72 -8.84 18.03
N ASP A 256 8.05 -7.70 18.61
CA ASP A 256 8.67 -7.59 19.94
C ASP A 256 7.67 -7.97 21.06
N ARG A 257 6.39 -7.58 20.95
CA ARG A 257 5.32 -8.06 21.86
C ARG A 257 5.13 -9.55 21.77
N LEU A 258 5.15 -10.11 20.56
CA LEU A 258 5.00 -11.54 20.36
C LEU A 258 6.17 -12.31 20.96
N THR A 259 7.42 -11.86 20.75
CA THR A 259 8.59 -12.49 21.39
C THR A 259 8.50 -12.45 22.91
N SER A 260 7.98 -11.35 23.49
CA SER A 260 7.77 -11.27 24.94
C SER A 260 6.69 -12.24 25.47
N LEU A 261 5.62 -12.47 24.70
CA LEU A 261 4.55 -13.40 25.07
C LEU A 261 5.00 -14.87 24.95
N THR A 262 5.78 -15.22 23.92
CA THR A 262 6.35 -16.57 23.77
C THR A 262 7.31 -16.88 24.92
N ARG A 263 8.15 -15.90 25.30
CA ARG A 263 9.08 -16.05 26.42
C ARG A 263 8.39 -16.25 27.75
N ARG A 264 7.28 -15.52 28.00
CA ARG A 264 6.46 -15.72 29.21
C ARG A 264 5.86 -17.11 29.28
N ARG A 265 5.26 -17.60 28.18
CA ARG A 265 4.69 -18.95 28.12
C ARG A 265 5.73 -20.04 28.39
N SER A 266 6.93 -19.92 27.81
CA SER A 266 8.01 -20.88 28.07
C SER A 266 8.50 -20.85 29.52
N SER A 267 8.52 -19.66 30.15
CA SER A 267 8.89 -19.54 31.57
C SER A 267 7.80 -20.11 32.49
N GLU A 268 6.52 -19.92 32.16
CA GLU A 268 5.39 -20.50 32.91
C GLU A 268 5.37 -22.03 32.80
N GLU A 269 5.65 -22.59 31.62
CA GLU A 269 5.77 -24.04 31.39
C GLU A 269 7.00 -24.67 32.10
N GLN A 270 8.11 -23.93 32.21
CA GLN A 270 9.27 -24.38 32.98
C GLN A 270 9.01 -24.36 34.48
N ALA A 271 8.40 -23.28 34.99
CA ALA A 271 8.03 -23.17 36.39
C ALA A 271 7.04 -24.27 36.82
N THR A 272 6.07 -24.64 35.97
CA THR A 272 5.14 -25.73 36.28
C THR A 272 5.82 -27.11 36.31
N LYS A 273 6.85 -27.33 35.48
CA LYS A 273 7.64 -28.57 35.47
C LYS A 273 8.58 -28.73 36.67
N GLU A 274 9.04 -27.64 37.29
CA GLU A 274 9.89 -27.69 38.49
C GLU A 274 9.07 -27.90 39.78
N THR A 275 7.77 -27.61 39.75
CA THR A 275 6.86 -27.82 40.89
C THR A 275 6.13 -29.16 40.90
N SER A 276 6.34 -30.03 39.89
CA SER A 276 5.80 -31.40 39.81
C SER A 276 6.90 -32.43 39.99
#